data_AF-A0A6J2KCU4-F1
#
_entry.id   AF-A0A6J2KCU4-F1
#
_cell.length_a   1.000
_cell.length_b   1.000
_cell.length_c   1.000
_cell.angle_alpha   90.00
_cell.angle_beta   90.00
_cell.angle_gamma   90.00
#
_symmetry.space_group_name_H-M   'P 1'
#
loop_
_entity.id
_entity.type
_entity.pdbx_description
1 polymer ?
#
loop_
_entity_poly.entity_id
_entity_poly.type
_entity_poly.pdbx_seq_one_letter_code
_entity_poly.pdbx_strand_id
1 'polypeptide(L)'
;MEDLESSLNQYKEQIKIVQQSLEATHDLKEKESLLTLQSDLNQLIELTRESLATATSKHLKSDLQNNEQNNLDEEYARFMAEMNDSNAYNDDSKNKNDSEENNGNSDIEDDLSSLLGMKCAVYHTHKWGGQPSLHNAMVSSILPRADDDQFNDLKVQILFTHPTHAEMLPCPFYLDGDCKFSDEQCRYSHGNVVQLSDLKEAIEPNFSSLKSGSSILLKLKPPDDEDVSITKKSTEKYHLWHRGIVKSIDNENQLCTVKLEHGVKTGEKRKMGSDEIIVRIEDIFPLTTECEDDSDSSEDLSDSEYSHQKTIRTEIDRHTLIVEKSLQNNAPAMGEWERHTRGIGSKIMFAMGYVAGSGLGAAGEGRTQPVEARVLPVGKSLDHCMAISEKHAGQDPLKVQQKLKRLQRKEEERNKRAYEREKEKERRNVFNFINRTLGDKEQTETNNCDPTEVDVKQSTSKDLNIEKFKIDEDVNRIEREIIKLNNSLVKYPQGTSGHTNINLQIREKTKELQALKQRERDIIKEQRLRKEKEKMTIF
;
A
#
# COMPACT_ATOMS: atom_id res chain seq x y z
N MET A 1 40.44 -16.98 11.70
CA MET A 1 40.67 -18.42 12.03
C MET A 1 41.68 -18.54 13.16
N GLU A 2 42.83 -17.86 13.08
CA GLU A 2 43.87 -17.86 14.14
C GLU A 2 43.35 -17.50 15.55
N ASP A 3 42.46 -16.50 15.68
CA ASP A 3 41.89 -16.12 16.99
C ASP A 3 41.03 -17.22 17.62
N LEU A 4 40.29 -17.98 16.80
CA LEU A 4 39.43 -19.08 17.26
C LEU A 4 40.26 -20.32 17.64
N GLU A 5 41.31 -20.61 16.88
CA GLU A 5 42.26 -21.69 17.21
C GLU A 5 43.03 -21.40 18.49
N SER A 6 43.46 -20.14 18.69
CA SER A 6 44.07 -19.67 19.93
C SER A 6 43.12 -19.85 21.13
N SER A 7 41.86 -19.45 20.97
CA SER A 7 40.82 -19.60 22.00
C SER A 7 40.57 -21.07 22.36
N LEU A 8 40.52 -21.96 21.35
CA LEU A 8 40.33 -23.40 21.56
C LEU A 8 41.50 -24.03 22.33
N ASN A 9 42.74 -23.61 22.05
CA ASN A 9 43.90 -24.05 22.81
C ASN A 9 43.86 -23.57 24.27
N GLN A 10 43.41 -22.34 24.52
CA GLN A 10 43.21 -21.82 25.88
C GLN A 10 42.16 -22.64 26.64
N TYR A 11 41.03 -22.98 26.03
CA TYR A 11 39.99 -23.81 26.68
C TYR A 11 40.50 -25.22 26.99
N LYS A 12 41.31 -25.83 26.11
CA LYS A 12 41.95 -27.13 26.37
C LYS A 12 42.94 -27.08 27.54
N GLU A 13 43.70 -25.99 27.69
CA GLU A 13 44.58 -25.79 28.83
C GLU A 13 43.80 -25.63 30.13
N GLN A 14 42.70 -24.86 30.10
CA GLN A 14 41.80 -24.69 31.25
C GLN A 14 41.20 -26.02 31.69
N ILE A 15 40.79 -26.90 30.77
CA ILE A 15 40.31 -28.25 31.14
C ILE A 15 41.38 -29.09 31.83
N LYS A 16 42.64 -29.04 31.39
CA LYS A 16 43.73 -29.75 32.07
C LYS A 16 43.92 -29.26 33.50
N ILE A 17 43.82 -27.95 33.71
CA ILE A 17 43.90 -27.34 35.05
C ILE A 17 42.73 -27.81 35.93
N VAL A 18 41.52 -27.88 35.36
CA VAL A 18 40.30 -28.32 36.06
C VAL A 18 40.35 -29.82 36.38
N GLN A 19 40.92 -30.65 35.51
CA GLN A 19 41.15 -32.06 35.78
C GLN A 19 42.17 -32.25 36.91
N GLN A 20 43.26 -31.48 36.92
CA GLN A 20 44.23 -31.50 38.02
C GLN A 20 43.64 -31.03 39.35
N SER A 21 42.73 -30.04 39.34
CA SER A 21 42.06 -29.61 40.57
C SER A 21 41.00 -30.60 41.04
N LEU A 22 40.32 -31.32 40.14
CA LEU A 22 39.41 -32.43 40.48
C LEU A 22 40.14 -33.60 41.14
N GLU A 23 41.40 -33.87 40.77
CA GLU A 23 42.23 -34.89 41.40
C GLU A 23 42.73 -34.48 42.79
N ALA A 24 42.97 -33.17 42.99
CA ALA A 24 43.49 -32.62 44.26
C ALA A 24 42.41 -32.29 45.30
N THR A 25 41.14 -32.19 44.91
CA THR A 25 40.04 -31.77 45.80
C THR A 25 39.35 -32.97 46.47
N HIS A 26 39.07 -32.84 47.76
CA HIS A 26 38.41 -33.88 48.58
C HIS A 26 37.04 -33.45 49.11
N ASP A 27 36.63 -32.19 48.90
CA ASP A 27 35.31 -31.68 49.27
C ASP A 27 34.29 -31.95 48.15
N LEU A 28 33.12 -32.46 48.52
CA LEU A 28 32.07 -32.90 47.59
C LEU A 28 31.44 -31.73 46.84
N LYS A 29 31.26 -30.57 47.49
CA LYS A 29 30.62 -29.40 46.86
C LYS A 29 31.53 -28.71 45.86
N GLU A 30 32.82 -28.61 46.15
CA GLU A 30 33.83 -28.07 45.23
C GLU A 30 34.06 -29.02 44.05
N LYS A 31 33.94 -30.32 44.28
CA LYS A 31 34.01 -31.33 43.21
C LYS A 31 32.82 -31.22 42.24
N GLU A 32 31.61 -31.00 42.75
CA GLU A 32 30.42 -30.77 41.91
C GLU A 32 30.57 -29.51 41.05
N SER A 33 31.06 -28.39 41.62
CA SER A 33 31.25 -27.14 40.86
C SER A 33 32.37 -27.24 39.81
N LEU A 34 33.42 -28.02 40.08
CA LEU A 34 34.47 -28.31 39.10
C LEU A 34 33.98 -29.25 37.99
N LEU A 35 33.07 -30.19 38.29
CA LEU A 35 32.42 -31.04 37.29
C LEU A 35 31.47 -30.24 36.38
N THR A 36 30.70 -29.29 36.92
CA THR A 36 29.88 -28.40 36.10
C THR A 36 30.76 -27.54 35.20
N LEU A 37 31.84 -26.96 35.75
CA LEU A 37 32.77 -26.15 34.96
C LEU A 37 33.49 -26.98 33.87
N GLN A 38 33.79 -28.26 34.14
CA GLN A 38 34.31 -29.18 33.13
C GLN A 38 33.31 -29.44 32.00
N SER A 39 32.04 -29.63 32.33
CA SER A 39 30.96 -29.79 31.34
C SER A 39 30.83 -28.53 30.46
N ASP A 40 30.80 -27.36 31.08
CA ASP A 40 30.66 -26.08 30.39
C ASP A 40 31.85 -25.81 29.46
N LEU A 41 33.09 -26.08 29.91
CA LEU A 41 34.28 -25.94 29.07
C LEU A 41 34.31 -26.93 27.90
N ASN A 42 33.84 -28.17 28.10
CA ASN A 42 33.70 -29.14 27.01
C ASN A 42 32.69 -28.66 25.96
N GLN A 43 31.54 -28.12 26.40
CA GLN A 43 30.53 -27.58 25.50
C GLN A 43 31.05 -26.36 24.71
N LEU A 44 31.83 -25.48 25.36
CA LEU A 44 32.47 -24.35 24.68
C LEU A 44 33.51 -24.80 23.63
N ILE A 45 34.25 -25.87 23.90
CA ILE A 45 35.18 -26.45 22.92
C ILE A 45 34.43 -27.04 21.72
N GLU A 46 33.28 -27.68 21.96
CA GLU A 46 32.45 -28.23 20.90
C GLU A 46 31.88 -27.13 20.01
N LEU A 47 31.25 -26.11 20.60
CA LEU A 47 30.71 -24.95 19.87
C LEU A 47 31.79 -24.19 19.09
N THR A 48 32.99 -24.04 19.66
CA THR A 48 34.11 -23.37 18.96
C THR A 48 34.70 -24.23 17.85
N ARG A 49 34.71 -25.56 17.97
CA ARG A 49 35.07 -26.49 16.90
C ARG A 49 34.07 -26.45 15.75
N GLU A 50 32.77 -26.43 16.04
CA GLU A 50 31.73 -26.29 15.03
C GLU A 50 31.82 -24.93 14.31
N SER A 51 32.10 -23.85 15.05
CA SER A 51 32.34 -22.54 14.47
C SER A 51 33.59 -22.50 13.57
N LEU A 52 34.66 -23.21 13.96
CA LEU A 52 35.83 -23.38 13.09
C LEU A 52 35.52 -24.24 11.86
N ALA A 53 34.82 -25.36 12.00
CA ALA A 53 34.46 -26.26 10.90
C ALA A 53 33.57 -25.57 9.85
N THR A 54 32.63 -24.74 10.30
CA THR A 54 31.79 -23.92 9.41
C THR A 54 32.58 -22.81 8.75
N ALA A 55 33.53 -22.17 9.45
CA ALA A 55 34.43 -21.18 8.88
C ALA A 55 35.40 -21.80 7.83
N THR A 56 35.93 -23.01 8.09
CA THR A 56 36.78 -23.74 7.15
C THR A 56 35.98 -24.26 5.96
N SER A 57 34.75 -24.75 6.17
CA SER A 57 33.87 -25.18 5.07
C SER A 57 33.52 -24.01 4.14
N LYS A 58 33.29 -22.80 4.69
CA LYS A 58 33.11 -21.58 3.89
C LYS A 58 34.35 -21.20 3.09
N HIS A 59 35.55 -21.45 3.63
CA HIS A 59 36.82 -21.20 2.93
C HIS A 59 37.17 -22.29 1.90
N LEU A 60 36.76 -23.54 2.11
CA LEU A 60 36.96 -24.64 1.13
C LEU A 60 35.95 -24.57 -0.02
N LYS A 61 34.73 -24.05 0.23
CA LYS A 61 33.70 -23.81 -0.81
C LYS A 61 34.03 -22.68 -1.77
N SER A 62 34.98 -21.79 -1.45
CA SER A 62 35.48 -20.82 -2.43
C SER A 62 36.50 -21.41 -3.41
N ASP A 63 37.14 -22.54 -3.08
CA ASP A 63 38.25 -23.10 -3.87
C ASP A 63 37.92 -24.43 -4.57
N LEU A 64 36.75 -25.04 -4.33
CA LEU A 64 36.37 -26.34 -4.93
C LEU A 64 34.90 -26.37 -5.42
N GLN A 65 34.52 -25.43 -6.28
CA GLN A 65 33.44 -25.71 -7.23
C GLN A 65 33.97 -26.73 -8.24
N ASN A 66 33.66 -28.03 -8.09
CA ASN A 66 33.50 -29.01 -9.18
C ASN A 66 33.38 -30.51 -8.78
N ASN A 67 33.22 -30.92 -7.51
CA ASN A 67 33.30 -32.38 -7.20
C ASN A 67 32.44 -32.92 -6.03
N GLU A 68 31.25 -32.36 -5.75
CA GLU A 68 30.39 -32.84 -4.64
C GLU A 68 29.31 -33.88 -5.00
N GLN A 69 29.06 -34.21 -6.27
CA GLN A 69 28.00 -35.17 -6.61
C GLN A 69 28.30 -36.62 -6.14
N ASN A 70 29.56 -37.06 -6.20
CA ASN A 70 29.89 -38.49 -6.06
C ASN A 70 29.97 -39.01 -4.61
N ASN A 71 30.11 -38.15 -3.60
CA ASN A 71 30.36 -38.59 -2.21
C ASN A 71 29.05 -38.88 -1.45
N LEU A 72 28.00 -38.09 -1.69
CA LEU A 72 26.70 -38.29 -1.07
C LEU A 72 25.99 -39.54 -1.60
N ASP A 73 26.16 -39.84 -2.89
CA ASP A 73 25.60 -41.03 -3.54
C ASP A 73 26.20 -42.33 -2.96
N GLU A 74 27.49 -42.33 -2.58
CA GLU A 74 28.16 -43.50 -2.01
C GLU A 74 27.74 -43.77 -0.56
N GLU A 75 27.51 -42.71 0.23
CA GLU A 75 27.06 -42.82 1.62
C GLU A 75 25.57 -43.23 1.69
N TYR A 76 24.75 -42.71 0.78
CA TYR A 76 23.35 -43.12 0.60
C TYR A 76 23.24 -44.58 0.16
N ALA A 77 24.11 -45.05 -0.75
CA ALA A 77 24.12 -46.44 -1.19
C ALA A 77 24.44 -47.42 -0.04
N ARG A 78 25.35 -47.05 0.87
CA ARG A 78 25.68 -47.88 2.05
C ARG A 78 24.52 -47.94 3.05
N PHE A 79 23.82 -46.82 3.25
CA PHE A 79 22.65 -46.76 4.12
C PHE A 79 21.48 -47.60 3.57
N MET A 80 21.21 -47.53 2.27
CA MET A 80 20.19 -48.36 1.62
C MET A 80 20.52 -49.86 1.66
N ALA A 81 21.80 -50.22 1.53
CA ALA A 81 22.25 -51.61 1.68
C ALA A 81 22.05 -52.13 3.12
N GLU A 82 22.34 -51.32 4.12
CA GLU A 82 22.18 -51.68 5.54
C GLU A 82 20.69 -51.83 5.93
N MET A 83 19.80 -51.02 5.36
CA MET A 83 18.36 -51.18 5.55
C MET A 83 17.80 -52.44 4.90
N ASN A 84 18.28 -52.84 3.72
CA ASN A 84 17.91 -54.10 3.09
C ASN A 84 18.38 -55.32 3.89
N ASP A 85 19.60 -55.29 4.43
CA ASP A 85 20.13 -56.38 5.27
C ASP A 85 19.38 -56.53 6.61
N SER A 86 18.81 -55.43 7.13
CA SER A 86 18.00 -55.43 8.35
C SER A 86 16.57 -55.98 8.16
N ASN A 87 16.17 -56.28 6.92
CA ASN A 87 14.88 -56.88 6.55
C ASN A 87 13.64 -56.14 7.13
N ALA A 88 13.77 -54.83 7.36
CA ALA A 88 12.70 -53.97 7.89
C ALA A 88 11.65 -53.58 6.82
N TYR A 89 11.91 -53.89 5.55
CA TYR A 89 11.01 -53.69 4.42
C TYR A 89 10.52 -55.06 3.91
N ASN A 90 9.26 -55.39 4.18
CA ASN A 90 8.56 -56.44 3.45
C ASN A 90 7.78 -55.78 2.31
N ASP A 91 8.33 -55.84 1.10
CA ASP A 91 7.58 -55.56 -0.13
C ASP A 91 7.17 -56.89 -0.76
N ASP A 92 5.89 -57.22 -0.63
CA ASP A 92 5.27 -58.38 -1.26
C ASP A 92 4.20 -57.87 -2.24
N SER A 93 4.63 -57.41 -3.42
CA SER A 93 3.79 -57.31 -4.62
C SER A 93 4.62 -57.20 -5.91
N LYS A 94 4.84 -58.36 -6.51
CA LYS A 94 5.48 -58.59 -7.82
C LYS A 94 4.86 -57.83 -9.00
N ASN A 95 5.78 -57.35 -9.85
CA ASN A 95 5.76 -57.27 -11.33
C ASN A 95 5.13 -56.03 -12.01
N LYS A 96 5.99 -55.09 -12.46
CA LYS A 96 6.36 -54.88 -13.88
C LYS A 96 7.49 -53.83 -14.06
N ASN A 97 8.63 -54.30 -14.58
CA ASN A 97 9.68 -53.55 -15.30
C ASN A 97 9.07 -52.75 -16.48
N ASP A 98 9.49 -51.58 -16.97
CA ASP A 98 10.66 -50.67 -16.84
C ASP A 98 10.06 -49.24 -17.00
N SER A 99 10.41 -48.15 -16.33
CA SER A 99 11.72 -47.49 -16.17
C SER A 99 11.53 -46.36 -15.14
N GLU A 100 12.22 -46.45 -14.00
CA GLU A 100 12.15 -45.48 -12.90
C GLU A 100 13.35 -44.53 -12.94
N GLU A 101 13.13 -43.30 -13.37
CA GLU A 101 13.62 -42.12 -12.64
C GLU A 101 12.36 -41.36 -12.22
N ASN A 102 11.94 -41.50 -10.95
CA ASN A 102 11.10 -40.57 -10.18
C ASN A 102 10.36 -41.27 -9.03
N ASN A 103 11.06 -41.66 -7.97
CA ASN A 103 10.44 -42.08 -6.70
C ASN A 103 10.34 -40.95 -5.65
N GLY A 104 10.31 -39.69 -6.12
CA GLY A 104 9.95 -38.52 -5.31
C GLY A 104 8.90 -37.61 -5.97
N ASN A 105 8.33 -38.02 -7.11
CA ASN A 105 7.50 -37.16 -7.96
C ASN A 105 6.00 -37.51 -7.91
N SER A 106 5.61 -38.64 -7.30
CA SER A 106 4.19 -39.00 -7.17
C SER A 106 3.41 -38.00 -6.31
N ASP A 107 3.97 -37.60 -5.16
CA ASP A 107 3.31 -36.66 -4.25
C ASP A 107 3.21 -35.26 -4.86
N ILE A 108 4.24 -34.84 -5.60
CA ILE A 108 4.27 -33.53 -6.28
C ILE A 108 3.33 -33.54 -7.50
N GLU A 109 3.27 -34.62 -8.26
CA GLU A 109 2.37 -34.75 -9.42
C GLU A 109 0.89 -34.83 -9.00
N ASP A 110 0.59 -35.47 -7.87
CA ASP A 110 -0.73 -35.50 -7.26
C ASP A 110 -1.14 -34.10 -6.71
N ASP A 111 -0.21 -33.38 -6.09
CA ASP A 111 -0.43 -31.99 -5.64
C ASP A 111 -0.62 -31.02 -6.83
N LEU A 112 0.18 -31.16 -7.88
CA LEU A 112 0.05 -30.38 -9.13
C LEU A 112 -1.27 -30.68 -9.84
N SER A 113 -1.70 -31.94 -9.84
CA SER A 113 -3.00 -32.34 -10.38
C SER A 113 -4.16 -31.78 -9.55
N SER A 114 -3.98 -31.64 -8.23
CA SER A 114 -4.96 -31.03 -7.33
C SER A 114 -5.06 -29.51 -7.48
N LEU A 115 -3.98 -28.85 -7.91
CA LEU A 115 -3.97 -27.42 -8.23
C LEU A 115 -4.73 -27.10 -9.54
N LEU A 116 -4.80 -28.04 -10.48
CA LEU A 116 -5.60 -27.88 -11.70
C LEU A 116 -7.09 -27.83 -11.36
N GLY A 117 -7.78 -26.79 -11.83
CA GLY A 117 -9.21 -26.58 -11.56
C GLY A 117 -9.50 -25.88 -10.22
N MET A 118 -8.49 -25.52 -9.43
CA MET A 118 -8.67 -24.71 -8.23
C MET A 118 -9.24 -23.33 -8.60
N LYS A 119 -10.32 -22.93 -7.92
CA LYS A 119 -10.90 -21.60 -8.05
C LYS A 119 -10.08 -20.61 -7.23
N CYS A 120 -9.62 -19.55 -7.85
CA CYS A 120 -8.83 -18.49 -7.24
C CYS A 120 -9.39 -17.12 -7.62
N ALA A 121 -8.94 -16.07 -6.96
CA ALA A 121 -9.20 -14.68 -7.32
C ALA A 121 -7.88 -13.99 -7.65
N VAL A 122 -7.87 -13.21 -8.73
CA VAL A 122 -6.64 -12.59 -9.26
C VAL A 122 -6.88 -11.15 -9.66
N TYR A 123 -5.90 -10.31 -9.36
CA TYR A 123 -5.88 -8.93 -9.81
C TYR A 123 -5.59 -8.85 -11.30
N HIS A 124 -6.52 -8.25 -12.04
CA HIS A 124 -6.36 -8.03 -13.47
C HIS A 124 -6.48 -6.54 -13.80
N THR A 125 -5.54 -6.06 -14.60
CA THR A 125 -5.56 -4.72 -15.18
C THR A 125 -5.99 -4.80 -16.64
N HIS A 126 -7.06 -4.07 -16.98
CA HIS A 126 -7.54 -4.03 -18.37
C HIS A 126 -6.62 -3.22 -19.28
N LYS A 127 -6.59 -3.55 -20.59
CA LYS A 127 -5.78 -2.85 -21.60
C LYS A 127 -6.13 -1.36 -21.75
N TRP A 128 -7.35 -0.95 -21.38
CA TRP A 128 -7.80 0.45 -21.41
C TRP A 128 -7.27 1.30 -20.25
N GLY A 129 -6.53 0.70 -19.31
CA GLY A 129 -6.04 1.35 -18.11
C GLY A 129 -7.12 1.46 -17.02
N GLY A 130 -6.72 1.30 -15.77
CA GLY A 130 -7.60 1.32 -14.60
C GLY A 130 -6.91 0.77 -13.36
N GLN A 131 -7.56 0.91 -12.19
CA GLN A 131 -7.10 0.22 -10.98
C GLN A 131 -7.23 -1.31 -11.17
N PRO A 132 -6.28 -2.11 -10.67
CA PRO A 132 -6.39 -3.56 -10.70
C PRO A 132 -7.64 -4.00 -9.94
N SER A 133 -8.58 -4.65 -10.64
CA SER A 133 -9.76 -5.22 -10.02
C SER A 133 -9.58 -6.72 -9.81
N LEU A 134 -10.07 -7.17 -8.66
CA LEU A 134 -10.03 -8.57 -8.28
C LEU A 134 -11.13 -9.32 -9.03
N HIS A 135 -10.75 -10.35 -9.78
CA HIS A 135 -11.67 -11.17 -10.56
C HIS A 135 -11.49 -12.64 -10.20
N ASN A 136 -12.60 -13.38 -10.14
CA ASN A 136 -12.56 -14.83 -9.96
C ASN A 136 -12.01 -15.50 -11.24
N ALA A 137 -11.13 -16.47 -11.04
CA ALA A 137 -10.43 -17.23 -12.04
C ALA A 137 -10.28 -18.70 -11.60
N MET A 138 -9.83 -19.53 -12.52
CA MET A 138 -9.58 -20.96 -12.32
C MET A 138 -8.22 -21.31 -12.91
N VAL A 139 -7.44 -22.12 -12.21
CA VAL A 139 -6.15 -22.62 -12.71
C VAL A 139 -6.39 -23.65 -13.81
N SER A 140 -5.86 -23.38 -15.01
CA SER A 140 -6.01 -24.22 -16.20
C SER A 140 -4.80 -25.12 -16.46
N SER A 141 -3.59 -24.59 -16.26
CA SER A 141 -2.35 -25.33 -16.44
C SER A 141 -1.27 -24.76 -15.53
N ILE A 142 -0.25 -25.56 -15.25
CA ILE A 142 0.90 -25.16 -14.45
C ILE A 142 2.09 -25.12 -15.40
N LEU A 143 2.82 -24.00 -15.43
CA LEU A 143 4.02 -23.90 -16.25
C LEU A 143 5.20 -24.45 -15.44
N PRO A 144 5.83 -25.55 -15.89
CA PRO A 144 6.99 -26.11 -15.20
C PRO A 144 8.14 -25.09 -15.18
N ARG A 145 8.90 -25.09 -14.09
CA ARG A 145 10.08 -24.23 -13.91
C ARG A 145 11.08 -24.54 -15.02
N ALA A 146 11.59 -23.50 -15.70
CA ALA A 146 12.81 -23.66 -16.48
C ALA A 146 13.97 -23.88 -15.50
N ASP A 147 14.86 -24.82 -15.81
CA ASP A 147 15.89 -25.40 -14.91
C ASP A 147 16.92 -24.40 -14.32
N ASP A 148 16.82 -23.10 -14.61
CA ASP A 148 17.77 -22.06 -14.17
C ASP A 148 17.29 -21.22 -12.95
N ASP A 149 16.05 -21.38 -12.48
CA ASP A 149 15.49 -20.50 -11.43
C ASP A 149 15.24 -21.24 -10.10
N GLN A 150 16.30 -21.45 -9.30
CA GLN A 150 16.21 -22.04 -7.95
C GLN A 150 15.37 -21.23 -6.94
N PHE A 151 14.89 -20.03 -7.29
CA PHE A 151 14.21 -19.11 -6.38
C PHE A 151 12.89 -18.49 -6.90
N ASN A 152 12.38 -18.88 -8.08
CA ASN A 152 11.12 -18.32 -8.59
C ASN A 152 9.89 -19.16 -8.21
N ASP A 153 8.84 -18.48 -7.74
CA ASP A 153 7.54 -19.08 -7.42
C ASP A 153 6.92 -19.77 -8.63
N LEU A 154 6.17 -20.84 -8.38
CA LEU A 154 5.48 -21.62 -9.40
C LEU A 154 4.53 -20.70 -10.19
N LYS A 155 4.61 -20.72 -11.52
CA LYS A 155 3.73 -19.93 -12.39
C LYS A 155 2.57 -20.79 -12.84
N VAL A 156 1.37 -20.26 -12.67
CA VAL A 156 0.14 -20.92 -13.09
C VAL A 156 -0.55 -20.10 -14.16
N GLN A 157 -1.21 -20.80 -15.09
CA GLN A 157 -2.05 -20.21 -16.10
C GLN A 157 -3.49 -20.24 -15.62
N ILE A 158 -4.12 -19.07 -15.55
CA ILE A 158 -5.48 -18.92 -15.04
C ILE A 158 -6.45 -18.48 -16.15
N LEU A 159 -7.70 -18.92 -16.05
CA LEU A 159 -8.82 -18.50 -16.90
C LEU A 159 -9.89 -17.83 -16.05
N PHE A 160 -10.43 -16.70 -16.49
CA PHE A 160 -11.45 -15.96 -15.74
C PHE A 160 -12.81 -16.68 -15.76
N THR A 161 -13.45 -16.82 -14.61
CA THR A 161 -14.78 -17.46 -14.50
C THR A 161 -15.92 -16.49 -14.84
N HIS A 162 -15.73 -15.20 -14.52
CA HIS A 162 -16.71 -14.14 -14.75
C HIS A 162 -16.16 -13.07 -15.71
N PRO A 163 -16.07 -13.36 -17.02
CA PRO A 163 -15.56 -12.41 -18.00
C PRO A 163 -16.54 -11.23 -18.16
N THR A 164 -16.14 -10.02 -17.74
CA THR A 164 -16.86 -8.75 -17.96
C THR A 164 -16.50 -8.09 -19.28
N HIS A 165 -15.32 -8.40 -19.82
CA HIS A 165 -14.81 -7.88 -21.09
C HIS A 165 -14.44 -9.01 -22.05
N ALA A 166 -14.51 -8.74 -23.35
CA ALA A 166 -14.19 -9.72 -24.40
C ALA A 166 -12.74 -10.23 -24.34
N GLU A 167 -11.83 -9.44 -23.76
CA GLU A 167 -10.41 -9.82 -23.57
C GLU A 167 -10.21 -10.89 -22.51
N MET A 168 -11.18 -11.08 -21.61
CA MET A 168 -11.13 -12.08 -20.54
C MET A 168 -11.87 -13.37 -20.92
N LEU A 169 -12.55 -13.39 -22.08
CA LEU A 169 -13.22 -14.58 -22.56
C LEU A 169 -12.17 -15.63 -22.96
N PRO A 170 -12.23 -16.86 -22.43
CA PRO A 170 -11.33 -17.92 -22.85
C PRO A 170 -11.58 -18.29 -24.32
N CYS A 171 -10.50 -18.53 -25.06
CA CYS A 171 -10.59 -18.94 -26.47
C CYS A 171 -11.04 -20.41 -26.57
N PRO A 172 -12.17 -20.72 -27.25
CA PRO A 172 -12.63 -22.10 -27.42
C PRO A 172 -11.59 -22.97 -28.14
N PHE A 173 -11.01 -22.46 -29.22
CA PHE A 173 -9.97 -23.17 -29.98
C PHE A 173 -8.68 -23.42 -29.20
N TYR A 174 -8.40 -22.61 -28.17
CA TYR A 174 -7.25 -22.85 -27.29
C TYR A 174 -7.53 -24.01 -26.33
N LEU A 175 -8.75 -24.07 -25.78
CA LEU A 175 -9.20 -25.19 -24.95
C LEU A 175 -9.21 -26.51 -25.73
N ASP A 176 -9.54 -26.44 -27.02
CA ASP A 176 -9.50 -27.59 -27.93
C ASP A 176 -8.09 -27.92 -28.45
N GLY A 177 -7.09 -27.06 -28.20
CA GLY A 177 -5.70 -27.25 -28.64
C GLY A 177 -5.39 -26.87 -30.09
N ASP A 178 -6.35 -26.31 -30.83
CA ASP A 178 -6.27 -26.00 -32.26
C ASP A 178 -6.01 -24.50 -32.57
N CYS A 179 -5.67 -23.69 -31.57
CA CYS A 179 -5.45 -22.25 -31.78
C CYS A 179 -4.13 -21.98 -32.52
N LYS A 180 -4.23 -21.25 -33.64
CA LYS A 180 -3.07 -20.91 -34.50
C LYS A 180 -2.44 -19.54 -34.19
N PHE A 181 -3.03 -18.77 -33.28
CA PHE A 181 -2.57 -17.43 -32.91
C PHE A 181 -1.76 -17.50 -31.62
N SER A 182 -0.82 -16.57 -31.42
CA SER A 182 -0.14 -16.42 -30.12
C SER A 182 -1.03 -15.73 -29.09
N ASP A 183 -0.69 -15.85 -27.81
CA ASP A 183 -1.44 -15.32 -26.67
C ASP A 183 -1.77 -13.82 -26.81
N GLU A 184 -0.90 -13.05 -27.46
CA GLU A 184 -1.09 -11.61 -27.68
C GLU A 184 -1.90 -11.27 -28.93
N GLN A 185 -1.93 -12.17 -29.93
CA GLN A 185 -2.58 -11.96 -31.23
C GLN A 185 -3.99 -12.54 -31.28
N CYS A 186 -4.33 -13.44 -30.35
CA CYS A 186 -5.66 -13.99 -30.25
C CYS A 186 -6.66 -12.92 -29.79
N ARG A 187 -7.87 -12.96 -30.37
CA ARG A 187 -8.98 -12.07 -29.98
C ARG A 187 -9.51 -12.39 -28.57
N TYR A 188 -9.40 -13.65 -28.17
CA TYR A 188 -9.84 -14.20 -26.90
C TYR A 188 -8.63 -14.56 -26.04
N SER A 189 -8.82 -14.64 -24.74
CA SER A 189 -7.77 -14.97 -23.78
C SER A 189 -7.33 -16.43 -23.92
N HIS A 190 -6.02 -16.68 -23.96
CA HIS A 190 -5.47 -18.02 -23.68
C HIS A 190 -5.29 -18.26 -22.18
N GLY A 191 -5.65 -17.28 -21.35
CA GLY A 191 -5.36 -17.26 -19.93
C GLY A 191 -4.26 -16.26 -19.60
N ASN A 192 -4.19 -15.89 -18.33
CA ASN A 192 -3.14 -15.02 -17.81
C ASN A 192 -2.12 -15.86 -17.03
N VAL A 193 -0.84 -15.57 -17.18
CA VAL A 193 0.21 -16.27 -16.40
C VAL A 193 0.49 -15.45 -15.15
N VAL A 194 0.27 -16.05 -13.99
CA VAL A 194 0.36 -15.39 -12.68
C VAL A 194 1.14 -16.28 -11.72
N GLN A 195 1.86 -15.66 -10.78
CA GLN A 195 2.59 -16.41 -9.74
C GLN A 195 1.60 -17.01 -8.75
N LEU A 196 1.87 -18.22 -8.26
CA LEU A 196 1.01 -18.89 -7.27
C LEU A 196 0.83 -18.01 -6.02
N SER A 197 1.86 -17.26 -5.62
CA SER A 197 1.85 -16.34 -4.48
C SER A 197 0.90 -15.14 -4.64
N ASP A 198 0.57 -14.76 -5.88
CA ASP A 198 -0.34 -13.64 -6.17
C ASP A 198 -1.81 -14.07 -6.20
N LEU A 199 -2.10 -15.38 -6.14
CA LEU A 199 -3.45 -15.90 -6.12
C LEU A 199 -4.12 -15.65 -4.76
N LYS A 200 -5.36 -15.20 -4.79
CA LYS A 200 -6.23 -15.08 -3.61
C LYS A 200 -7.29 -16.17 -3.60
N GLU A 201 -7.89 -16.39 -2.44
CA GLU A 201 -9.05 -17.26 -2.28
C GLU A 201 -10.23 -16.76 -3.15
N ALA A 202 -10.95 -17.69 -3.76
CA ALA A 202 -12.09 -17.34 -4.62
C ALA A 202 -13.19 -16.63 -3.82
N ILE A 203 -13.73 -15.55 -4.37
CA ILE A 203 -14.82 -14.82 -3.72
C ILE A 203 -16.12 -15.61 -3.93
N GLU A 204 -16.63 -16.20 -2.86
CA GLU A 204 -17.91 -16.89 -2.88
C GLU A 204 -19.08 -15.90 -2.85
N PRO A 205 -20.12 -16.10 -3.67
CA PRO A 205 -21.27 -15.21 -3.71
C PRO A 205 -22.11 -15.34 -2.44
N ASN A 206 -22.16 -14.28 -1.63
CA ASN A 206 -23.03 -14.20 -0.46
C ASN A 206 -24.46 -13.82 -0.86
N PHE A 207 -25.35 -14.81 -1.00
CA PHE A 207 -26.77 -14.58 -1.35
C PHE A 207 -27.59 -13.95 -0.21
N SER A 208 -27.10 -13.99 1.04
CA SER A 208 -27.80 -13.44 2.21
C SER A 208 -27.90 -11.91 2.24
N SER A 209 -27.04 -11.19 1.50
CA SER A 209 -27.04 -9.72 1.42
C SER A 209 -27.89 -9.18 0.28
N LEU A 210 -28.49 -10.05 -0.53
CA LEU A 210 -29.23 -9.67 -1.73
C LEU A 210 -30.54 -8.97 -1.36
N LYS A 211 -30.61 -7.65 -1.59
CA LYS A 211 -31.81 -6.83 -1.38
C LYS A 211 -32.16 -6.09 -2.67
N SER A 212 -33.40 -5.59 -2.76
CA SER A 212 -33.77 -4.65 -3.82
C SER A 212 -32.85 -3.42 -3.75
N GLY A 213 -32.11 -3.15 -4.82
CA GLY A 213 -31.10 -2.10 -4.91
C GLY A 213 -29.65 -2.60 -4.89
N SER A 214 -29.40 -3.88 -4.58
CA SER A 214 -28.04 -4.45 -4.62
C SER A 214 -27.50 -4.52 -6.05
N SER A 215 -26.23 -4.16 -6.21
CA SER A 215 -25.49 -4.32 -7.47
C SER A 215 -25.06 -5.79 -7.66
N ILE A 216 -25.28 -6.32 -8.85
CA ILE A 216 -25.02 -7.70 -9.20
C ILE A 216 -24.39 -7.81 -10.59
N LEU A 217 -23.67 -8.90 -10.83
CA LEU A 217 -23.28 -9.34 -12.17
C LEU A 217 -24.28 -10.39 -12.67
N LEU A 218 -24.64 -10.30 -13.94
CA LEU A 218 -25.68 -11.07 -14.59
C LEU A 218 -25.14 -11.74 -15.86
N LYS A 219 -25.38 -13.04 -16.02
CA LYS A 219 -25.16 -13.72 -17.29
C LYS A 219 -26.44 -13.70 -18.13
N LEU A 220 -26.39 -13.10 -19.31
CA LEU A 220 -27.53 -13.08 -20.23
C LEU A 220 -27.65 -14.42 -20.96
N LYS A 221 -28.84 -15.02 -20.99
CA LYS A 221 -29.10 -16.20 -21.81
C LYS A 221 -29.35 -15.79 -23.27
N PRO A 222 -28.78 -16.53 -24.24
CA PRO A 222 -29.20 -16.40 -25.63
C PRO A 222 -30.66 -16.87 -25.77
N PRO A 223 -31.43 -16.30 -26.71
CA PRO A 223 -32.73 -16.85 -27.09
C PRO A 223 -32.58 -18.25 -27.71
N ASP A 224 -33.54 -19.15 -27.43
CA ASP A 224 -33.51 -20.62 -27.59
C ASP A 224 -33.20 -21.20 -29.00
N ASP A 225 -32.87 -20.40 -30.02
CA ASP A 225 -32.76 -20.84 -31.42
C ASP A 225 -31.35 -20.68 -32.07
N GLU A 226 -30.32 -20.24 -31.35
CA GLU A 226 -28.97 -20.08 -31.92
C GLU A 226 -27.95 -20.98 -31.20
N ASP A 227 -27.29 -21.87 -31.95
CA ASP A 227 -26.24 -22.76 -31.45
C ASP A 227 -25.12 -21.98 -30.73
N VAL A 228 -25.01 -22.21 -29.43
CA VAL A 228 -24.14 -21.49 -28.48
C VAL A 228 -22.66 -21.90 -28.60
N SER A 229 -22.35 -22.95 -29.37
CA SER A 229 -21.01 -23.53 -29.45
C SER A 229 -19.98 -22.67 -30.19
N ILE A 230 -20.41 -21.71 -31.00
CA ILE A 230 -19.51 -20.88 -31.80
C ILE A 230 -19.62 -19.43 -31.33
N THR A 231 -18.54 -18.91 -30.72
CA THR A 231 -18.37 -17.50 -30.37
C THR A 231 -18.26 -16.66 -31.64
N LYS A 232 -19.40 -16.40 -32.29
CA LYS A 232 -19.51 -15.41 -33.35
C LYS A 232 -19.54 -14.03 -32.71
N LYS A 233 -19.09 -13.00 -33.43
CA LYS A 233 -19.11 -11.59 -33.00
C LYS A 233 -20.50 -11.09 -32.54
N SER A 234 -21.58 -11.76 -32.97
CA SER A 234 -22.96 -11.50 -32.53
C SER A 234 -23.30 -12.14 -31.18
N THR A 235 -22.70 -13.29 -30.83
CA THR A 235 -23.01 -14.10 -29.63
C THR A 235 -22.06 -13.82 -28.47
N GLU A 236 -20.97 -13.06 -28.67
CA GLU A 236 -20.05 -12.59 -27.62
C GLU A 236 -20.78 -11.92 -26.44
N LYS A 237 -21.87 -11.21 -26.72
CA LYS A 237 -22.66 -10.48 -25.72
C LYS A 237 -23.32 -11.38 -24.67
N TYR A 238 -23.64 -12.62 -25.03
CA TYR A 238 -24.26 -13.61 -24.14
C TYR A 238 -23.24 -14.37 -23.28
N HIS A 239 -21.96 -14.29 -23.66
CA HIS A 239 -20.88 -14.92 -22.91
C HIS A 239 -20.26 -13.98 -21.87
N LEU A 240 -20.66 -12.71 -21.87
CA LEU A 240 -20.19 -11.68 -20.95
C LEU A 240 -21.13 -11.52 -19.76
N TRP A 241 -20.53 -11.24 -18.61
CA TRP A 241 -21.24 -10.85 -17.39
C TRP A 241 -21.49 -9.34 -17.41
N HIS A 242 -22.76 -8.95 -17.26
CA HIS A 242 -23.18 -7.55 -17.27
C HIS A 242 -23.53 -7.09 -15.87
N ARG A 243 -23.17 -5.85 -15.55
CA ARG A 243 -23.49 -5.25 -14.25
C ARG A 243 -24.92 -4.70 -14.24
N GLY A 244 -25.67 -5.02 -13.20
CA GLY A 244 -27.07 -4.64 -13.02
C GLY A 244 -27.44 -4.41 -11.57
N ILE A 245 -28.64 -3.88 -11.35
CA ILE A 245 -29.20 -3.56 -10.04
C ILE A 245 -30.49 -4.37 -9.88
N VAL A 246 -30.63 -5.08 -8.77
CA VAL A 246 -31.84 -5.85 -8.45
C VAL A 246 -33.00 -4.89 -8.16
N LYS A 247 -34.11 -5.01 -8.89
CA LYS A 247 -35.32 -4.19 -8.67
C LYS A 247 -36.33 -4.89 -7.76
N SER A 248 -36.58 -6.19 -8.01
CA SER A 248 -37.46 -7.02 -7.19
C SER A 248 -36.95 -8.45 -7.17
N ILE A 249 -37.04 -9.10 -6.01
CA ILE A 249 -36.71 -10.50 -5.80
C ILE A 249 -38.02 -11.23 -5.57
N ASP A 250 -38.32 -12.22 -6.41
CA ASP A 250 -39.42 -13.15 -6.20
C ASP A 250 -38.84 -14.46 -5.61
N ASN A 251 -38.93 -14.57 -4.28
CA ASN A 251 -38.40 -15.71 -3.53
C ASN A 251 -39.15 -17.02 -3.83
N GLU A 252 -40.40 -16.96 -4.29
CA GLU A 252 -41.22 -18.14 -4.54
C GLU A 252 -40.82 -18.86 -5.83
N ASN A 253 -40.44 -18.10 -6.85
CA ASN A 253 -40.02 -18.65 -8.16
C ASN A 253 -38.50 -18.64 -8.38
N GLN A 254 -37.72 -18.17 -7.41
CA GLN A 254 -36.28 -17.91 -7.55
C GLN A 254 -35.95 -17.01 -8.75
N LEU A 255 -36.82 -16.04 -9.03
CA LEU A 255 -36.70 -15.11 -10.16
C LEU A 255 -36.39 -13.70 -9.65
N CYS A 256 -35.38 -13.07 -10.23
CA CYS A 256 -35.01 -11.70 -9.93
C CYS A 256 -35.24 -10.81 -11.16
N THR A 257 -35.94 -9.69 -10.96
CA THR A 257 -36.04 -8.64 -11.96
C THR A 257 -34.85 -7.71 -11.80
N VAL A 258 -33.97 -7.69 -12.78
CA VAL A 258 -32.72 -6.92 -12.75
C VAL A 258 -32.78 -5.80 -13.77
N LYS A 259 -32.35 -4.60 -13.36
CA LYS A 259 -32.14 -3.46 -14.25
C LYS A 259 -30.66 -3.39 -14.64
N LEU A 260 -30.34 -3.48 -15.93
CA LEU A 260 -28.93 -3.34 -16.36
C LEU A 260 -28.45 -1.89 -16.16
N GLU A 261 -27.21 -1.74 -15.69
CA GLU A 261 -26.55 -0.44 -15.51
C GLU A 261 -26.05 0.11 -16.86
N HIS A 262 -25.55 -0.80 -17.71
CA HIS A 262 -25.09 -0.48 -19.05
C HIS A 262 -26.07 -1.08 -20.06
N GLY A 263 -26.84 -0.23 -20.73
CA GLY A 263 -27.77 -0.67 -21.78
C GLY A 263 -27.01 -1.42 -22.87
N VAL A 264 -27.26 -2.73 -22.99
CA VAL A 264 -26.70 -3.54 -24.06
C VAL A 264 -27.32 -3.01 -25.36
N LYS A 265 -26.50 -2.38 -26.21
CA LYS A 265 -26.90 -1.98 -27.55
C LYS A 265 -27.11 -3.24 -28.39
N THR A 266 -28.24 -3.91 -28.20
CA THR A 266 -28.81 -4.83 -29.15
C THR A 266 -29.14 -3.99 -30.37
N GLY A 267 -28.67 -4.39 -31.56
CA GLY A 267 -28.81 -3.62 -32.80
C GLY A 267 -30.25 -3.46 -33.28
N GLU A 268 -31.23 -3.69 -32.43
CA GLU A 268 -32.64 -3.50 -32.70
C GLU A 268 -33.05 -2.09 -32.25
N LYS A 269 -32.95 -1.16 -33.20
CA LYS A 269 -33.66 0.12 -33.12
C LYS A 269 -35.16 -0.16 -33.06
N ARG A 270 -35.70 -0.35 -31.85
CA ARG A 270 -37.09 -0.06 -31.40
C ARG A 270 -37.45 -0.93 -30.19
N LYS A 271 -37.22 -0.39 -29.00
CA LYS A 271 -38.26 -0.21 -27.97
C LYS A 271 -37.61 0.38 -26.72
N MET A 272 -38.14 1.53 -26.31
CA MET A 272 -37.94 2.13 -24.99
C MET A 272 -38.71 1.31 -23.93
N GLY A 273 -38.56 -0.01 -23.95
CA GLY A 273 -39.03 -0.90 -22.91
C GLY A 273 -37.97 -0.91 -21.82
N SER A 274 -38.37 -0.71 -20.58
CA SER A 274 -37.49 -0.79 -19.41
C SER A 274 -36.49 -1.93 -19.55
N ASP A 275 -35.19 -1.66 -19.34
CA ASP A 275 -34.09 -2.65 -19.28
C ASP A 275 -34.25 -3.62 -18.09
N GLU A 276 -35.45 -4.18 -17.92
CA GLU A 276 -35.86 -5.08 -16.85
C GLU A 276 -35.83 -6.49 -17.43
N ILE A 277 -34.80 -7.25 -17.04
CA ILE A 277 -34.62 -8.63 -17.46
C ILE A 277 -34.91 -9.53 -16.25
N ILE A 278 -35.76 -10.53 -16.46
CA ILE A 278 -36.07 -11.55 -15.46
C ILE A 278 -35.03 -12.66 -15.60
N VAL A 279 -34.26 -12.89 -14.54
CA VAL A 279 -33.21 -13.91 -14.51
C VAL A 279 -33.31 -14.74 -13.24
N ARG A 280 -32.92 -16.01 -13.33
CA ARG A 280 -32.90 -16.93 -12.18
C ARG A 280 -31.79 -16.53 -11.22
N ILE A 281 -31.99 -16.75 -9.92
CA ILE A 281 -31.01 -16.42 -8.87
C ILE A 281 -29.65 -17.11 -9.10
N GLU A 282 -29.64 -18.30 -9.70
CA GLU A 282 -28.41 -19.05 -10.03
C GLU A 282 -27.49 -18.37 -11.05
N ASP A 283 -28.05 -17.52 -11.93
CA ASP A 283 -27.31 -16.84 -13.00
C ASP A 283 -26.85 -15.42 -12.57
N ILE A 284 -26.91 -15.15 -11.26
CA ILE A 284 -26.60 -13.86 -10.63
C ILE A 284 -25.41 -14.04 -9.69
N PHE A 285 -24.44 -13.14 -9.79
CA PHE A 285 -23.34 -13.03 -8.85
C PHE A 285 -23.48 -11.72 -8.06
N PRO A 286 -23.85 -11.76 -6.76
CA PRO A 286 -23.90 -10.59 -5.92
C PRO A 286 -22.52 -9.97 -5.76
N LEU A 287 -22.38 -8.69 -6.11
CA LEU A 287 -21.20 -7.93 -5.69
C LEU A 287 -21.50 -7.51 -4.25
N THR A 288 -20.78 -8.10 -3.29
CA THR A 288 -20.76 -7.63 -1.90
C THR A 288 -20.19 -6.21 -1.90
N THR A 289 -21.05 -5.23 -2.13
CA THR A 289 -20.84 -3.90 -1.61
C THR A 289 -21.11 -4.04 -0.12
N GLU A 290 -20.06 -4.31 0.66
CA GLU A 290 -20.08 -3.85 2.02
C GLU A 290 -20.46 -2.37 1.93
N CYS A 291 -21.64 -2.05 2.45
CA CYS A 291 -22.00 -0.69 2.75
C CYS A 291 -20.94 -0.21 3.75
N GLU A 292 -19.85 0.36 3.25
CA GLU A 292 -19.13 1.38 3.98
C GLU A 292 -20.07 2.58 4.05
N ASP A 293 -20.98 2.51 5.02
CA ASP A 293 -21.54 3.71 5.62
C ASP A 293 -20.37 4.56 6.09
N ASP A 294 -20.32 5.78 5.56
CA ASP A 294 -19.60 6.95 6.02
C ASP A 294 -18.93 6.79 7.40
N SER A 295 -17.64 6.43 7.40
CA SER A 295 -16.76 6.61 8.54
C SER A 295 -15.43 7.18 8.06
N ASP A 296 -15.20 8.43 8.45
CA ASP A 296 -13.89 9.08 8.46
C ASP A 296 -12.86 8.13 9.09
N SER A 297 -11.97 7.56 8.30
CA SER A 297 -10.65 7.21 8.80
C SER A 297 -9.62 7.12 7.69
N SER A 298 -8.51 7.76 7.99
CA SER A 298 -7.25 7.86 7.29
C SER A 298 -6.69 6.53 6.79
N GLU A 299 -6.25 6.48 5.54
CA GLU A 299 -5.14 5.60 5.18
C GLU A 299 -4.09 6.27 4.28
N ASP A 300 -2.86 6.05 4.74
CA ASP A 300 -1.56 6.35 4.19
C ASP A 300 -1.43 6.04 2.71
N LEU A 301 -0.90 7.02 1.96
CA LEU A 301 -0.30 6.75 0.66
C LEU A 301 1.19 6.55 0.84
N SER A 302 1.54 5.27 0.90
CA SER A 302 2.87 4.72 0.60
C SER A 302 3.39 5.26 -0.73
N ASP A 303 4.52 5.96 -0.64
CA ASP A 303 5.32 6.56 -1.70
C ASP A 303 6.17 5.45 -2.35
N SER A 304 5.66 4.82 -3.41
CA SER A 304 6.48 4.00 -4.30
C SER A 304 6.85 4.82 -5.54
N GLU A 305 8.04 5.41 -5.50
CA GLU A 305 8.68 6.03 -6.64
C GLU A 305 9.02 4.95 -7.70
N TYR A 306 8.27 4.90 -8.81
CA TYR A 306 8.72 4.26 -10.04
C TYR A 306 9.29 5.32 -10.99
N SER A 307 10.59 5.20 -11.23
CA SER A 307 11.38 6.07 -12.11
C SER A 307 10.97 5.90 -13.58
N HIS A 308 10.25 6.88 -14.13
CA HIS A 308 9.97 6.96 -15.57
C HIS A 308 11.10 7.72 -16.28
N GLN A 309 12.19 7.02 -16.56
CA GLN A 309 13.27 7.52 -17.42
C GLN A 309 13.12 6.98 -18.86
N LYS A 310 12.21 7.54 -19.65
CA LYS A 310 12.29 7.43 -21.13
C LYS A 310 11.45 8.53 -21.82
N THR A 311 12.04 9.07 -22.89
CA THR A 311 11.48 10.02 -23.90
C THR A 311 11.41 11.52 -23.59
N ILE A 312 12.51 12.14 -23.15
CA ILE A 312 12.59 13.62 -22.96
C ILE A 312 13.18 14.37 -24.18
N ARG A 313 13.82 13.71 -25.15
CA ARG A 313 14.61 14.44 -26.17
C ARG A 313 13.82 15.15 -27.28
N THR A 314 12.54 14.87 -27.48
CA THR A 314 11.73 15.45 -28.58
C THR A 314 10.66 16.45 -28.14
N GLU A 315 10.37 16.55 -26.83
CA GLU A 315 9.32 17.43 -26.30
C GLU A 315 9.83 18.80 -25.81
N ILE A 316 11.14 18.93 -25.56
CA ILE A 316 11.74 20.16 -25.03
C ILE A 316 11.46 21.35 -25.96
N ASP A 317 11.57 21.18 -27.28
CA ASP A 317 11.36 22.27 -28.25
C ASP A 317 9.89 22.71 -28.37
N ARG A 318 8.92 21.86 -28.05
CA ARG A 318 7.50 22.23 -28.04
C ARG A 318 7.11 22.92 -26.74
N HIS A 319 7.62 22.43 -25.61
CA HIS A 319 7.32 23.00 -24.31
C HIS A 319 7.94 24.39 -24.12
N THR A 320 9.15 24.64 -24.64
CA THR A 320 9.80 25.96 -24.59
C THR A 320 9.01 27.02 -25.37
N LEU A 321 8.49 26.69 -26.55
CA LEU A 321 7.66 27.59 -27.37
C LEU A 321 6.30 27.92 -26.72
N ILE A 322 5.71 26.98 -25.98
CA ILE A 322 4.46 27.19 -25.23
C ILE A 322 4.69 28.09 -24.01
N VAL A 323 5.81 27.91 -23.30
CA VAL A 323 6.21 28.74 -22.16
C VAL A 323 6.50 30.19 -22.58
N GLU A 324 7.15 30.42 -23.72
CA GLU A 324 7.36 31.78 -24.25
C GLU A 324 6.03 32.48 -24.59
N LYS A 325 5.06 31.76 -25.13
CA LYS A 325 3.71 32.29 -25.42
C LYS A 325 2.91 32.60 -24.15
N SER A 326 3.16 31.85 -23.08
CA SER A 326 2.53 32.05 -21.76
C SER A 326 2.99 33.34 -21.07
N LEU A 327 4.26 33.75 -21.24
CA LEU A 327 4.78 34.98 -20.64
C LEU A 327 4.18 36.26 -21.24
N GLN A 328 3.53 36.16 -22.40
CA GLN A 328 2.88 37.28 -23.08
C GLN A 328 1.41 37.47 -22.66
N ASN A 329 0.80 36.50 -21.96
CA ASN A 329 -0.60 36.56 -21.52
C ASN A 329 -0.71 36.92 -20.02
N ASN A 330 -1.18 38.13 -19.73
CA ASN A 330 -1.54 38.57 -18.38
C ASN A 330 -2.90 37.99 -17.96
N ALA A 331 -3.01 36.66 -17.82
CA ALA A 331 -4.19 36.03 -17.24
C ALA A 331 -4.20 36.23 -15.70
N PRO A 332 -5.37 36.44 -15.07
CA PRO A 332 -5.46 36.46 -13.61
C PRO A 332 -4.97 35.13 -13.03
N ALA A 333 -4.33 35.18 -11.85
CA ALA A 333 -3.79 34.01 -11.18
C ALA A 333 -4.91 32.95 -10.98
N MET A 334 -4.84 31.88 -11.76
CA MET A 334 -5.68 30.69 -11.61
C MET A 334 -5.17 29.84 -10.45
N GLY A 335 -6.06 29.17 -9.72
CA GLY A 335 -5.70 28.29 -8.60
C GLY A 335 -6.15 28.75 -7.22
N GLU A 336 -7.04 29.75 -7.09
CA GLU A 336 -7.57 30.13 -5.74
C GLU A 336 -8.34 28.98 -5.06
N TRP A 337 -8.91 28.04 -5.82
CA TRP A 337 -9.53 26.83 -5.30
C TRP A 337 -8.53 25.86 -4.64
N GLU A 338 -7.23 25.98 -4.93
CA GLU A 338 -6.17 25.18 -4.31
C GLU A 338 -5.89 25.60 -2.86
N ARG A 339 -6.43 26.76 -2.41
CA ARG A 339 -6.46 27.07 -0.98
C ARG A 339 -7.30 26.06 -0.19
N HIS A 340 -8.29 25.44 -0.85
CA HIS A 340 -9.22 24.48 -0.25
C HIS A 340 -8.99 23.05 -0.73
N THR A 341 -8.19 22.84 -1.78
CA THR A 341 -7.85 21.53 -2.32
C THR A 341 -6.33 21.40 -2.33
N ARG A 342 -5.76 20.42 -1.61
CA ARG A 342 -4.31 20.24 -1.39
C ARG A 342 -3.53 19.86 -2.67
N GLY A 343 -3.64 20.65 -3.73
CA GLY A 343 -3.00 20.41 -5.04
C GLY A 343 -3.69 19.35 -5.91
N ILE A 344 -4.83 18.78 -5.49
CA ILE A 344 -5.58 17.81 -6.31
C ILE A 344 -6.06 18.45 -7.62
N GLY A 345 -6.59 19.68 -7.56
CA GLY A 345 -7.10 20.39 -8.73
C GLY A 345 -6.01 20.66 -9.77
N SER A 346 -4.85 21.15 -9.34
CA SER A 346 -3.67 21.31 -10.21
C SER A 346 -3.22 19.99 -10.80
N LYS A 347 -3.12 18.93 -9.99
CA LYS A 347 -2.65 17.61 -10.45
C LYS A 347 -3.56 17.02 -11.52
N ILE A 348 -4.88 17.15 -11.37
CA ILE A 348 -5.85 16.71 -12.39
C ILE A 348 -5.72 17.56 -13.67
N MET A 349 -5.59 18.88 -13.54
CA MET A 349 -5.41 19.75 -14.70
C MET A 349 -4.12 19.41 -15.46
N PHE A 350 -3.00 19.20 -14.76
CA PHE A 350 -1.74 18.77 -15.36
C PHE A 350 -1.88 17.42 -16.07
N ALA A 351 -2.54 16.45 -15.46
CA ALA A 351 -2.82 15.16 -16.09
C ALA A 351 -3.68 15.27 -17.36
N MET A 352 -4.54 16.28 -17.44
CA MET A 352 -5.37 16.59 -18.60
C MET A 352 -4.69 17.52 -19.62
N GLY A 353 -3.39 17.79 -19.46
CA GLY A 353 -2.59 18.58 -20.39
C GLY A 353 -2.71 20.09 -20.22
N TYR A 354 -3.01 20.58 -19.01
CA TYR A 354 -2.92 22.01 -18.68
C TYR A 354 -1.46 22.41 -18.51
N VAL A 355 -1.00 23.41 -19.28
CA VAL A 355 0.30 24.07 -19.04
C VAL A 355 0.03 25.46 -18.47
N ALA A 356 0.65 25.77 -17.32
CA ALA A 356 0.43 27.02 -16.59
C ALA A 356 0.59 28.24 -17.50
N GLY A 357 -0.48 29.05 -17.57
CA GLY A 357 -0.59 30.26 -18.41
C GLY A 357 -0.92 30.02 -19.89
N SER A 358 -1.19 28.77 -20.28
CA SER A 358 -1.82 28.39 -21.54
C SER A 358 -3.17 27.71 -21.31
N GLY A 359 -3.82 27.27 -22.38
CA GLY A 359 -5.07 26.53 -22.32
C GLY A 359 -4.90 25.06 -21.93
N LEU A 360 -6.02 24.42 -21.55
CA LEU A 360 -6.09 22.96 -21.42
C LEU A 360 -5.91 22.26 -22.78
N GLY A 361 -5.10 21.20 -22.85
CA GLY A 361 -4.95 20.32 -24.01
C GLY A 361 -3.51 20.25 -24.54
N ALA A 362 -3.18 19.19 -25.29
CA ALA A 362 -1.81 18.87 -25.73
C ALA A 362 -1.10 19.97 -26.56
N ALA A 363 -1.86 20.88 -27.17
CA ALA A 363 -1.34 22.03 -27.92
C ALA A 363 -1.55 23.39 -27.20
N GLY A 364 -2.06 23.38 -25.97
CA GLY A 364 -2.37 24.60 -25.21
C GLY A 364 -3.52 25.44 -25.79
N GLU A 365 -4.36 24.84 -26.64
CA GLU A 365 -5.46 25.51 -27.36
C GLU A 365 -6.68 25.85 -26.50
N GLY A 366 -6.75 25.30 -25.28
CA GLY A 366 -7.87 25.54 -24.38
C GLY A 366 -8.04 27.01 -23.97
N ARG A 367 -9.22 27.32 -23.43
CA ARG A 367 -9.52 28.67 -22.95
C ARG A 367 -8.69 28.97 -21.69
N THR A 368 -7.93 30.07 -21.71
CA THR A 368 -7.09 30.51 -20.58
C THR A 368 -7.88 31.17 -19.45
N GLN A 369 -9.04 31.75 -19.78
CA GLN A 369 -9.92 32.41 -18.81
C GLN A 369 -11.11 31.50 -18.45
N PRO A 370 -11.37 31.26 -17.16
CA PRO A 370 -12.57 30.55 -16.72
C PRO A 370 -13.84 31.18 -17.27
N VAL A 371 -14.84 30.33 -17.51
CA VAL A 371 -16.16 30.79 -17.89
C VAL A 371 -16.86 31.33 -16.64
N GLU A 372 -17.17 32.62 -16.61
CA GLU A 372 -17.90 33.23 -15.50
C GLU A 372 -19.35 32.72 -15.49
N ALA A 373 -19.73 32.00 -14.43
CA ALA A 373 -21.09 31.55 -14.22
C ALA A 373 -21.94 32.70 -13.65
N ARG A 374 -22.80 33.30 -14.49
CA ARG A 374 -23.69 34.37 -14.06
C ARG A 374 -25.00 33.80 -13.50
N VAL A 375 -25.16 33.82 -12.19
CA VAL A 375 -26.41 33.44 -11.53
C VAL A 375 -27.46 34.53 -11.79
N LEU A 376 -28.50 34.18 -12.55
CA LEU A 376 -29.64 35.07 -12.83
C LEU A 376 -30.70 34.93 -11.73
N PRO A 377 -31.41 36.02 -11.37
CA PRO A 377 -32.48 35.96 -10.39
C PRO A 377 -33.63 35.07 -10.90
N VAL A 378 -34.06 34.13 -10.07
CA VAL A 378 -35.17 33.21 -10.38
C VAL A 378 -36.48 33.96 -10.65
N GLY A 379 -37.24 33.52 -11.65
CA GLY A 379 -38.56 34.08 -11.98
C GLY A 379 -38.55 35.41 -12.77
N LYS A 380 -37.42 35.81 -13.36
CA LYS A 380 -37.33 37.03 -14.19
C LYS A 380 -37.00 36.70 -15.65
N SER A 381 -37.55 37.50 -16.58
CA SER A 381 -37.30 37.32 -18.02
C SER A 381 -35.86 37.64 -18.39
N LEU A 382 -35.43 37.09 -19.54
CA LEU A 382 -34.08 37.29 -20.08
C LEU A 382 -33.80 38.78 -20.35
N ASP A 383 -34.80 39.53 -20.82
CA ASP A 383 -34.72 40.98 -21.03
C ASP A 383 -34.49 41.75 -19.72
N HIS A 384 -35.13 41.33 -18.62
CA HIS A 384 -34.90 41.93 -17.30
C HIS A 384 -33.47 41.66 -16.80
N CYS A 385 -32.93 40.49 -17.13
CA CYS A 385 -31.55 40.11 -16.81
C CYS A 385 -30.53 40.92 -17.63
N MET A 386 -30.82 41.18 -18.91
CA MET A 386 -30.01 42.07 -19.75
C MET A 386 -30.04 43.51 -19.26
N ALA A 387 -31.21 44.05 -18.89
CA ALA A 387 -31.34 45.41 -18.36
C ALA A 387 -30.60 45.60 -17.01
N ILE A 388 -30.59 44.58 -16.13
CA ILE A 388 -29.74 44.57 -14.93
C ILE A 388 -28.26 44.61 -15.35
N SER A 389 -27.87 43.78 -16.33
CA SER A 389 -26.50 43.76 -16.82
C SER A 389 -26.00 45.09 -17.32
N GLU A 390 -26.79 45.76 -18.15
CA GLU A 390 -26.43 47.06 -18.75
C GLU A 390 -26.30 48.14 -17.67
N LYS A 391 -27.17 48.12 -16.66
CA LYS A 391 -27.06 49.03 -15.49
C LYS A 391 -25.80 48.79 -14.66
N HIS A 392 -25.34 47.56 -14.57
CA HIS A 392 -24.10 47.22 -13.86
C HIS A 392 -22.83 47.43 -14.70
N ALA A 393 -22.92 47.33 -16.03
CA ALA A 393 -21.82 47.56 -16.97
C ALA A 393 -21.34 49.03 -17.01
N GLY A 394 -22.19 49.98 -16.58
CA GLY A 394 -21.83 51.41 -16.48
C GLY A 394 -21.10 51.82 -15.19
N GLN A 395 -20.81 50.90 -14.26
CA GLN A 395 -20.06 51.21 -13.04
C GLN A 395 -18.56 50.93 -13.22
N ASP A 396 -17.70 51.81 -12.70
CA ASP A 396 -16.24 51.65 -12.74
C ASP A 396 -15.83 50.25 -12.24
N PRO A 397 -15.19 49.40 -13.07
CA PRO A 397 -14.89 48.01 -12.73
C PRO A 397 -13.98 47.89 -11.48
N LEU A 398 -13.11 48.88 -11.26
CA LEU A 398 -12.22 48.95 -10.10
C LEU A 398 -12.97 49.16 -8.77
N LYS A 399 -14.05 49.97 -8.74
CA LYS A 399 -14.84 50.21 -7.53
C LYS A 399 -15.69 49.00 -7.16
N VAL A 400 -16.21 48.29 -8.17
CA VAL A 400 -16.98 47.05 -7.97
C VAL A 400 -16.07 45.95 -7.40
N GLN A 401 -14.87 45.78 -7.95
CA GLN A 401 -13.89 44.82 -7.46
C GLN A 401 -13.46 45.11 -6.00
N GLN A 402 -13.17 46.37 -5.67
CA GLN A 402 -12.83 46.77 -4.29
C GLN A 402 -13.97 46.52 -3.30
N LYS A 403 -15.23 46.75 -3.72
CA LYS A 403 -16.42 46.51 -2.88
C LYS A 403 -16.63 45.02 -2.62
N LEU A 404 -16.48 44.17 -3.65
CA LEU A 404 -16.56 42.71 -3.52
C LEU A 404 -15.49 42.17 -2.58
N LYS A 405 -14.23 42.59 -2.73
CA LYS A 405 -13.13 42.18 -1.85
C LYS A 405 -13.35 42.58 -0.39
N ARG A 406 -13.96 43.76 -0.16
CA ARG A 406 -14.32 44.22 1.19
C ARG A 406 -15.45 43.39 1.81
N LEU A 407 -16.43 42.95 1.01
CA LEU A 407 -17.51 42.09 1.48
C LEU A 407 -17.00 40.68 1.81
N GLN A 408 -16.17 40.10 0.94
CA GLN A 408 -15.54 38.79 1.15
C GLN A 408 -14.73 38.75 2.45
N ARG A 409 -13.86 39.75 2.68
CA ARG A 409 -13.09 39.87 3.92
C ARG A 409 -13.98 39.95 5.17
N LYS A 410 -15.13 40.64 5.07
CA LYS A 410 -16.08 40.77 6.19
C LYS A 410 -16.80 39.46 6.48
N GLU A 411 -17.09 38.67 5.45
CA GLU A 411 -17.74 37.36 5.56
C GLU A 411 -16.79 36.31 6.13
N GLU A 412 -15.53 36.28 5.66
CA GLU A 412 -14.46 35.45 6.23
C GLU A 412 -14.23 35.75 7.71
N GLU A 413 -14.17 37.02 8.09
CA GLU A 413 -14.02 37.42 9.50
C GLU A 413 -15.24 36.99 10.34
N ARG A 414 -16.45 37.05 9.77
CA ARG A 414 -17.67 36.59 10.44
C ARG A 414 -17.66 35.07 10.64
N ASN A 415 -17.22 34.32 9.63
CA ASN A 415 -17.13 32.87 9.69
C ASN A 415 -16.07 32.43 10.70
N LYS A 416 -14.89 33.05 10.68
CA LYS A 416 -13.83 32.80 11.68
C LYS A 416 -14.32 33.04 13.11
N ARG A 417 -15.02 34.15 13.36
CA ARG A 417 -15.61 34.46 14.67
C ARG A 417 -16.75 33.52 15.08
N ALA A 418 -17.42 32.88 14.12
CA ALA A 418 -18.44 31.88 14.39
C ALA A 418 -17.79 30.55 14.81
N TYR A 419 -16.78 30.11 14.06
CA TYR A 419 -15.97 28.93 14.35
C TYR A 419 -15.28 29.02 15.71
N GLU A 420 -14.67 30.17 16.05
CA GLU A 420 -14.05 30.39 17.37
C GLU A 420 -15.08 30.30 18.51
N ARG A 421 -16.30 30.81 18.31
CA ARG A 421 -17.40 30.71 19.28
C ARG A 421 -17.89 29.28 19.47
N GLU A 422 -17.92 28.49 18.41
CA GLU A 422 -18.34 27.09 18.46
C GLU A 422 -17.31 26.24 19.19
N LYS A 423 -16.02 26.42 18.87
CA LYS A 423 -14.91 25.79 19.59
C LYS A 423 -14.86 26.16 21.08
N GLU A 424 -15.17 27.40 21.44
CA GLU A 424 -15.30 27.80 22.84
C GLU A 424 -16.50 27.16 23.53
N LYS A 425 -17.64 27.00 22.85
CA LYS A 425 -18.81 26.29 23.40
C LYS A 425 -18.51 24.81 23.60
N GLU A 426 -17.83 24.15 22.67
CA GLU A 426 -17.36 22.78 22.83
C GLU A 426 -16.44 22.65 24.04
N ARG A 427 -15.47 23.56 24.21
CA ARG A 427 -14.61 23.56 25.40
C ARG A 427 -15.36 23.82 26.71
N ARG A 428 -16.49 24.53 26.67
CA ARG A 428 -17.36 24.82 27.81
C ARG A 428 -18.61 23.92 27.87
N ASN A 429 -18.61 22.76 27.21
CA ASN A 429 -19.72 21.81 27.28
C ASN A 429 -19.80 21.13 28.64
N VAL A 430 -21.04 20.87 29.09
CA VAL A 430 -21.34 20.21 30.37
C VAL A 430 -20.67 18.83 30.47
N PHE A 431 -20.52 18.12 29.35
CA PHE A 431 -19.79 16.85 29.28
C PHE A 431 -18.28 17.01 29.50
N ASN A 432 -17.64 18.04 28.94
CA ASN A 432 -16.23 18.34 29.22
C ASN A 432 -16.02 18.82 30.67
N PHE A 433 -17.02 19.51 31.23
CA PHE A 433 -17.03 19.90 32.64
C PHE A 433 -17.22 18.68 33.56
N ILE A 434 -18.11 17.75 33.22
CA ILE A 434 -18.33 16.48 33.92
C ILE A 434 -17.08 15.60 33.84
N ASN A 435 -16.48 15.46 32.66
CA ASN A 435 -15.23 14.72 32.46
C ASN A 435 -14.08 15.34 33.28
N ARG A 436 -14.09 16.66 33.49
CA ARG A 436 -13.10 17.35 34.34
C ARG A 436 -13.41 17.30 35.84
N THR A 437 -14.67 17.18 36.25
CA THR A 437 -15.08 17.25 37.68
C THR A 437 -15.34 15.88 38.31
N LEU A 438 -15.65 14.85 37.50
CA LEU A 438 -15.93 13.49 37.95
C LEU A 438 -14.85 12.47 37.52
N GLY A 439 -13.86 12.90 36.72
CA GLY A 439 -12.75 12.08 36.23
C GLY A 439 -11.59 11.86 37.20
N ASP A 440 -11.69 12.27 38.47
CA ASP A 440 -10.67 11.99 39.50
C ASP A 440 -11.09 10.79 40.35
N LYS A 441 -10.93 9.58 39.79
CA LYS A 441 -10.70 8.34 40.55
C LYS A 441 -9.72 7.46 39.80
N GLU A 442 -8.46 7.55 40.24
CA GLU A 442 -7.40 6.53 40.17
C GLU A 442 -7.39 5.62 38.95
N GLN A 443 -6.85 6.15 37.85
CA GLN A 443 -5.78 5.45 37.14
C GLN A 443 -4.64 6.44 36.93
N THR A 444 -3.52 6.13 37.56
CA THR A 444 -2.19 6.53 37.14
C THR A 444 -1.92 5.94 35.76
N GLU A 445 -2.56 6.49 34.74
CA GLU A 445 -2.06 6.47 33.37
C GLU A 445 -2.04 7.89 32.84
N THR A 446 -0.84 8.28 32.46
CA THR A 446 -0.44 9.58 31.96
C THR A 446 -1.17 9.92 30.67
N ASN A 447 -2.24 10.71 30.77
CA ASN A 447 -2.76 11.49 29.64
C ASN A 447 -2.58 12.99 29.93
N ASN A 448 -1.33 13.37 30.18
CA ASN A 448 -0.85 14.67 29.73
C ASN A 448 -0.51 14.51 28.25
N CYS A 449 -1.28 15.16 27.38
CA CYS A 449 -0.84 15.51 26.04
C CYS A 449 0.24 16.59 26.17
N ASP A 450 1.40 16.17 26.68
CA ASP A 450 2.69 16.70 26.28
C ASP A 450 3.06 15.99 24.98
N PRO A 451 3.68 16.67 24.01
CA PRO A 451 4.09 16.03 22.76
C PRO A 451 5.04 14.90 23.14
N THR A 452 4.61 13.69 22.85
CA THR A 452 5.37 12.45 22.96
C THR A 452 6.81 12.72 22.56
N GLU A 453 7.74 12.39 23.45
CA GLU A 453 9.13 12.19 23.05
C GLU A 453 9.13 11.01 22.07
N VAL A 454 8.90 11.33 20.79
CA VAL A 454 9.08 10.38 19.70
C VAL A 454 10.52 9.91 19.83
N ASP A 455 10.70 8.61 20.08
CA ASP A 455 12.03 8.04 20.19
C ASP A 455 12.75 8.32 18.86
N VAL A 456 13.75 9.20 18.91
CA VAL A 456 14.47 9.78 17.75
C VAL A 456 15.00 8.68 16.81
N LYS A 457 15.13 7.46 17.33
CA LYS A 457 15.53 6.26 16.59
C LYS A 457 14.48 5.73 15.62
N GLN A 458 13.19 5.91 15.91
CA GLN A 458 12.08 5.36 15.10
C GLN A 458 11.62 6.30 13.98
N SER A 459 11.95 7.59 14.04
CA SER A 459 11.53 8.57 13.04
C SER A 459 12.32 8.46 11.73
N THR A 460 11.73 8.85 10.59
CA THR A 460 12.40 8.80 9.28
C THR A 460 13.40 9.96 9.12
N SER A 461 14.31 9.89 8.13
CA SER A 461 15.28 10.97 7.88
C SER A 461 14.61 12.30 7.48
N LYS A 462 13.46 12.22 6.78
CA LYS A 462 12.62 13.36 6.44
C LYS A 462 11.98 13.95 7.71
N ASP A 463 11.46 13.10 8.60
CA ASP A 463 10.84 13.53 9.86
C ASP A 463 11.84 14.18 10.80
N LEU A 464 13.06 13.63 10.92
CA LEU A 464 14.13 14.23 11.73
C LEU A 464 14.49 15.66 11.25
N ASN A 465 14.42 15.92 9.95
CA ASN A 465 14.66 17.27 9.41
C ASN A 465 13.51 18.23 9.74
N ILE A 466 12.27 17.75 9.71
CA ILE A 466 11.09 18.54 10.08
C ILE A 466 11.10 18.84 11.59
N GLU A 467 11.39 17.84 12.42
CA GLU A 467 11.50 18.01 13.87
C GLU A 467 12.61 18.98 14.25
N LYS A 468 13.79 18.87 13.60
CA LYS A 468 14.87 19.84 13.79
C LYS A 468 14.40 21.26 13.50
N PHE A 469 13.69 21.47 12.38
CA PHE A 469 13.19 22.80 12.02
C PHE A 469 12.17 23.34 13.05
N LYS A 470 11.27 22.49 13.55
CA LYS A 470 10.30 22.87 14.60
C LYS A 470 11.03 23.26 15.89
N ILE A 471 12.03 22.50 16.30
CA ILE A 471 12.84 22.79 17.49
C ILE A 471 13.61 24.11 17.30
N ASP A 472 14.19 24.36 16.13
CA ASP A 472 14.88 25.62 15.83
C ASP A 472 13.93 26.83 15.92
N GLU A 473 12.69 26.71 15.42
CA GLU A 473 11.68 27.76 15.56
C GLU A 473 11.28 28.00 17.02
N ASP A 474 11.08 26.93 17.78
CA ASP A 474 10.73 26.97 19.20
C ASP A 474 11.86 27.56 20.06
N VAL A 475 13.13 27.19 19.79
CA VAL A 475 14.31 27.80 20.42
C VAL A 475 14.34 29.29 20.15
N ASN A 476 14.17 29.70 18.89
CA ASN A 476 14.14 31.12 18.52
C ASN A 476 12.95 31.87 19.17
N ARG A 477 11.82 31.20 19.40
CA ARG A 477 10.66 31.79 20.10
C ARG A 477 10.98 32.01 21.58
N ILE A 478 11.50 31.00 22.27
CA ILE A 478 11.84 31.08 23.70
C ILE A 478 12.98 32.06 23.95
N GLU A 479 14.01 32.10 23.08
CA GLU A 479 15.08 33.10 23.18
C GLU A 479 14.54 34.53 23.10
N ARG A 480 13.60 34.80 22.18
CA ARG A 480 12.90 36.09 22.11
C ARG A 480 12.08 36.39 23.36
N GLU A 481 11.43 35.39 23.96
CA GLU A 481 10.70 35.55 25.23
C GLU A 481 11.63 35.86 26.39
N ILE A 482 12.76 35.16 26.50
CA ILE A 482 13.80 35.43 27.51
C ILE A 482 14.34 36.85 27.36
N ILE A 483 14.61 37.30 26.13
CA ILE A 483 15.05 38.69 25.88
C ILE A 483 13.98 39.69 26.33
N LYS A 484 12.69 39.44 26.04
CA LYS A 484 11.59 40.30 26.50
C LYS A 484 11.47 40.33 28.03
N LEU A 485 11.61 39.19 28.68
CA LEU A 485 11.57 39.08 30.14
C LEU A 485 12.79 39.74 30.81
N ASN A 486 13.99 39.62 30.21
CA ASN A 486 15.17 40.35 30.69
C ASN A 486 14.98 41.86 30.55
N ASN A 487 14.41 42.32 29.45
CA ASN A 487 14.12 43.74 29.24
C ASN A 487 13.04 44.27 30.21
N SER A 488 12.06 43.45 30.60
CA SER A 488 11.09 43.82 31.64
C SER A 488 11.73 43.80 33.03
N LEU A 489 12.63 42.86 33.30
CA LEU A 489 13.34 42.74 34.56
C LEU A 489 14.15 43.99 34.93
N VAL A 490 14.78 44.65 33.94
CA VAL A 490 15.51 45.92 34.12
C VAL A 490 14.61 47.05 34.65
N LYS A 491 13.29 46.97 34.41
CA LYS A 491 12.32 48.00 34.84
C LYS A 491 11.89 47.86 36.30
N TYR A 492 12.15 46.71 36.95
CA TYR A 492 11.75 46.46 38.33
C TYR A 492 12.96 46.46 39.27
N PRO A 493 12.91 47.20 40.39
CA PRO A 493 14.00 47.21 41.37
C PRO A 493 14.16 45.85 42.06
N GLN A 494 15.42 45.50 42.36
CA GLN A 494 15.82 44.26 43.01
C GLN A 494 15.05 44.06 44.33
N GLY A 495 14.45 42.87 44.52
CA GLY A 495 13.70 42.50 45.73
C GLY A 495 12.19 42.77 45.69
N THR A 496 11.66 43.38 44.63
CA THR A 496 10.20 43.49 44.45
C THR A 496 9.58 42.14 44.06
N SER A 497 8.36 41.85 44.49
CA SER A 497 7.63 40.64 44.08
C SER A 497 7.51 40.46 42.55
N GLY A 498 7.41 41.56 41.80
CA GLY A 498 7.48 41.55 40.34
C GLY A 498 8.84 41.11 39.80
N HIS A 499 9.94 41.56 40.44
CA HIS A 499 11.30 41.18 40.07
C HIS A 499 11.57 39.69 40.34
N THR A 500 11.06 39.14 41.45
CA THR A 500 11.18 37.71 41.78
C THR A 500 10.37 36.83 40.84
N ASN A 501 9.16 37.25 40.47
CA ASN A 501 8.30 36.50 39.55
C ASN A 501 8.87 36.48 38.13
N ILE A 502 9.39 37.60 37.63
CA ILE A 502 10.03 37.65 36.31
C ILE A 502 11.31 36.80 36.30
N ASN A 503 12.12 36.83 37.37
CA ASN A 503 13.27 35.93 37.50
C ASN A 503 12.86 34.45 37.49
N LEU A 504 11.75 34.09 38.15
CA LEU A 504 11.24 32.73 38.15
C LEU A 504 10.84 32.30 36.73
N GLN A 505 10.12 33.16 35.99
CA GLN A 505 9.76 32.91 34.59
C GLN A 505 10.99 32.80 33.67
N ILE A 506 12.03 33.62 33.89
CA ILE A 506 13.30 33.51 33.15
C ILE A 506 13.95 32.15 33.45
N ARG A 507 13.96 31.70 34.72
CA ARG A 507 14.52 30.39 35.08
C ARG A 507 13.75 29.22 34.44
N GLU A 508 12.42 29.31 34.40
CA GLU A 508 11.58 28.31 33.74
C GLU A 508 11.84 28.28 32.23
N LYS A 509 11.83 29.44 31.57
CA LYS A 509 12.10 29.56 30.13
C LYS A 509 13.52 29.17 29.75
N THR A 510 14.51 29.46 30.59
CA THR A 510 15.89 29.01 30.36
C THR A 510 16.03 27.50 30.52
N LYS A 511 15.30 26.87 31.44
CA LYS A 511 15.23 25.40 31.56
C LYS A 511 14.56 24.78 30.33
N GLU A 512 13.46 25.36 29.85
CA GLU A 512 12.77 24.93 28.62
C GLU A 512 13.71 25.01 27.40
N LEU A 513 14.44 26.13 27.26
CA LEU A 513 15.44 26.31 26.22
C LEU A 513 16.56 25.25 26.30
N GLN A 514 17.06 24.95 27.50
CA GLN A 514 18.08 23.92 27.69
C GLN A 514 17.59 22.53 27.28
N ALA A 515 16.33 22.19 27.57
CA ALA A 515 15.72 20.93 27.16
C ALA A 515 15.60 20.82 25.64
N LEU A 516 15.15 21.87 24.96
CA LEU A 516 15.09 21.92 23.49
C LEU A 516 16.48 21.80 22.85
N LYS A 517 17.49 22.50 23.38
CA LYS A 517 18.89 22.38 22.91
C LYS A 517 19.51 21.01 23.18
N GLN A 518 18.99 20.25 24.15
CA GLN A 518 19.40 18.87 24.34
C GLN A 518 18.79 17.97 23.26
N ARG A 519 17.48 18.09 23.00
CA ARG A 519 16.82 17.35 21.92
C ARG A 519 17.41 17.65 20.53
N GLU A 520 17.74 18.91 20.24
CA GLU A 520 18.42 19.31 19.01
C GLU A 520 19.76 18.55 18.84
N ARG A 521 20.56 18.48 19.91
CA ARG A 521 21.85 17.75 19.90
C ARG A 521 21.64 16.26 19.64
N ASP A 522 20.59 15.66 20.18
CA ASP A 522 20.32 14.24 20.01
C ASP A 522 19.84 13.91 18.58
N ILE A 523 19.00 14.76 17.98
CA ILE A 523 18.63 14.66 16.57
C ILE A 523 19.86 14.81 15.66
N ILE A 524 20.74 15.77 15.93
CA ILE A 524 21.96 15.97 15.14
C ILE A 524 22.90 14.76 15.23
N LYS A 525 23.03 14.13 16.40
CA LYS A 525 23.82 12.89 16.54
C LYS A 525 23.21 11.77 15.70
N GLU A 526 21.90 11.56 15.77
CA GLU A 526 21.21 10.53 14.99
C GLU A 526 21.35 10.76 13.48
N GLN A 527 21.16 12.00 13.02
CA GLN A 527 21.39 12.36 11.61
C GLN A 527 22.82 12.07 11.16
N ARG A 528 23.82 12.29 12.03
CA ARG A 528 25.22 11.98 11.73
C ARG A 528 25.44 10.47 11.62
N LEU A 529 24.91 9.69 12.57
CA LEU A 529 25.00 8.23 12.55
C LEU A 529 24.37 7.63 11.28
N ARG A 530 23.21 8.13 10.86
CA ARG A 530 22.56 7.67 9.62
C ARG A 530 23.36 8.01 8.37
N LYS A 531 23.93 9.22 8.29
CA LYS A 531 24.83 9.61 7.19
C LYS A 531 26.12 8.80 7.17
N GLU A 532 26.67 8.45 8.34
CA GLU A 532 27.83 7.56 8.43
C GLU A 532 27.46 6.15 7.96
N LYS A 533 26.31 5.60 8.38
CA LYS A 533 25.80 4.31 7.91
C LYS A 533 25.58 4.28 6.39
N GLU A 534 24.97 5.32 5.83
CA GLU A 534 24.75 5.46 4.38
C GLU A 534 26.07 5.45 3.60
N LYS A 535 27.09 6.17 4.09
CA LYS A 535 28.43 6.15 3.51
C LYS A 535 29.10 4.78 3.56
N MET A 536 28.81 3.98 4.59
CA MET A 536 29.35 2.63 4.73
C MET A 536 28.64 1.59 3.84
N THR A 537 27.46 1.92 3.30
CA THR A 537 26.67 1.02 2.43
C THR A 537 26.88 1.25 0.93
N ILE A 538 27.58 2.31 0.54
CA ILE A 538 27.91 2.59 -0.85
C ILE A 538 29.30 1.98 -1.11
N PHE A 539 29.33 0.81 -1.77
CA PHE A 539 30.54 0.12 -2.25
C PHE A 539 30.71 0.31 -3.75
#